data_AF-A0A9P8KLB7-F1
#
_entry.id   AF-A0A9P8KLB7-F1
#
_cell.length_a   1.000
_cell.length_b   1.000
_cell.length_c   1.000
_cell.angle_alpha   90.00
_cell.angle_beta   90.00
_cell.angle_gamma   90.00
#
_symmetry.space_group_name_H-M   'P 1'
#
loop_
_entity.id
_entity.type
_entity.pdbx_description
1 polymer ?
#
loop_
_entity_poly.entity_id
_entity_poly.type
_entity_poly.pdbx_seq_one_letter_code
_entity_poly.pdbx_strand_id
1 'polypeptide(L)'
;MPAFLAPHKSGVHRVTAIALYRALLNKCRAAPPPLEASTLQAAVRNTFAKNRHVTSRNALQIGFAGGYEALDYLDSAIAGDESSISHLKSLQARMPAALRTTTTTAPPKSTPTAEAKPAAQPGTALALRPRPAFSLPSRRRIPVLVSANKVPILRFTKPQPAALSHYLKSRIVDRQKRLDRKVALEAHLEIAKGEDEWDRILLAQGVQDEGGSEKGKNPLWSREVYGCYRYTLDAIDAEGLKNKDMAEKMVAIIDKEKELAEIERKERKRLKNEERRKRKAGSSFTDGERKALPSMLQLFL
;
A
#
# COMPACT_ATOMS: atom_id res chain seq x y z
N MET A 1 -21.56 -8.08 -14.65
CA MET A 1 -20.21 -8.71 -14.58
C MET A 1 -19.66 -8.77 -15.99
N PRO A 2 -18.44 -8.30 -16.30
CA PRO A 2 -17.89 -8.46 -17.65
C PRO A 2 -17.67 -9.95 -17.94
N ALA A 3 -18.20 -10.41 -19.08
CA ALA A 3 -18.30 -11.83 -19.45
C ALA A 3 -16.95 -12.53 -19.74
N PHE A 4 -15.87 -11.77 -19.91
CA PHE A 4 -14.55 -12.33 -20.24
C PHE A 4 -13.46 -11.63 -19.41
N LEU A 5 -13.00 -12.29 -18.35
CA LEU A 5 -11.77 -11.91 -17.66
C LEU A 5 -10.59 -12.29 -18.56
N ALA A 6 -9.62 -11.38 -18.69
CA ALA A 6 -8.38 -11.70 -19.39
C ALA A 6 -7.73 -12.95 -18.75
N PRO A 7 -7.20 -13.91 -19.53
CA PRO A 7 -6.74 -15.20 -19.01
C PRO A 7 -5.78 -15.08 -17.82
N HIS A 8 -4.83 -14.13 -17.86
CA HIS A 8 -3.88 -13.85 -16.78
C HIS A 8 -4.51 -13.32 -15.46
N LYS A 9 -5.79 -12.92 -15.49
CA LYS A 9 -6.58 -12.51 -14.31
C LYS A 9 -7.54 -13.61 -13.84
N SER A 10 -7.70 -14.69 -14.61
CA SER A 10 -8.51 -15.83 -14.19
C SER A 10 -7.68 -16.75 -13.28
N GLY A 11 -8.23 -17.09 -12.11
CA GLY A 11 -7.56 -17.96 -11.14
C GLY A 11 -7.30 -19.36 -11.72
N VAL A 12 -8.28 -19.92 -12.43
CA VAL A 12 -8.21 -21.25 -13.04
C VAL A 12 -7.04 -21.37 -14.02
N HIS A 13 -6.90 -20.43 -14.97
CA HIS A 13 -5.78 -20.43 -15.92
C HIS A 13 -4.43 -20.32 -15.21
N ARG A 14 -4.33 -19.49 -14.17
CA ARG A 14 -3.08 -19.34 -13.43
C ARG A 14 -2.68 -20.64 -12.74
N VAL A 15 -3.64 -21.34 -12.12
CA VAL A 15 -3.39 -22.64 -11.47
C VAL A 15 -2.97 -23.68 -12.50
N THR A 16 -3.68 -23.80 -13.62
CA THR A 16 -3.36 -24.80 -14.66
C THR A 16 -2.00 -24.54 -15.31
N ALA A 17 -1.68 -23.28 -15.63
CA ALA A 17 -0.38 -22.91 -16.20
C ALA A 17 0.78 -23.21 -15.23
N ILE A 18 0.61 -22.94 -13.94
CA ILE A 18 1.63 -23.25 -12.92
C ILE A 18 1.78 -24.75 -12.74
N ALA A 19 0.68 -25.51 -12.72
CA ALA A 19 0.70 -26.97 -12.60
C ALA A 19 1.46 -27.60 -13.79
N LEU A 20 1.11 -27.23 -15.02
CA LEU A 20 1.78 -27.73 -16.22
C LEU A 20 3.27 -27.34 -16.25
N TYR A 21 3.60 -26.09 -15.91
CA TYR A 21 4.99 -25.62 -15.83
C TYR A 21 5.82 -26.44 -14.83
N ARG A 22 5.27 -26.74 -13.65
CA ARG A 22 5.93 -27.55 -12.63
C ARG A 22 6.08 -29.01 -13.07
N ALA A 23 5.04 -29.59 -13.67
CA ALA A 23 5.07 -30.94 -14.20
C ALA A 23 6.19 -31.10 -15.24
N LEU A 24 6.22 -30.23 -16.25
CA LEU A 24 7.24 -30.24 -17.30
C LEU A 24 8.65 -30.11 -16.73
N LEU A 25 8.89 -29.15 -15.81
CA LEU A 25 10.21 -28.99 -15.21
C LEU A 25 10.64 -30.20 -14.37
N ASN A 26 9.71 -30.84 -13.67
CA ASN A 26 9.99 -32.05 -12.91
C ASN A 26 10.35 -33.22 -13.84
N LYS A 27 9.60 -33.41 -14.94
CA LYS A 27 9.89 -34.47 -15.91
C LYS A 27 11.19 -34.21 -16.69
N CYS A 28 11.48 -32.96 -17.06
CA CYS A 28 12.77 -32.62 -17.67
C CYS A 28 13.97 -32.89 -16.75
N ARG A 29 13.81 -32.91 -15.42
CA ARG A 29 14.88 -33.31 -14.48
C ARG A 29 15.09 -34.82 -14.44
N ALA A 30 14.03 -35.59 -14.66
CA ALA A 30 14.05 -37.05 -14.65
C ALA A 30 14.36 -37.66 -16.04
N ALA A 31 14.64 -36.83 -17.05
CA ALA A 31 14.89 -37.29 -18.40
C ALA A 31 16.14 -38.18 -18.48
N PRO A 32 16.07 -39.33 -19.19
CA PRO A 32 17.22 -40.24 -19.31
C PRO A 32 18.31 -39.69 -20.25
N PRO A 33 19.59 -40.09 -20.05
CA PRO A 33 20.69 -39.76 -20.98
C PRO A 33 20.41 -40.47 -22.32
N PRO A 34 20.16 -39.77 -23.43
CA PRO A 34 21.01 -38.74 -24.07
C PRO A 34 20.42 -37.32 -24.11
N LEU A 35 19.36 -37.04 -23.34
CA LEU A 35 18.67 -35.74 -23.34
C LEU A 35 19.34 -34.78 -22.35
N GLU A 36 19.70 -33.58 -22.80
CA GLU A 36 20.27 -32.56 -21.90
C GLU A 36 19.17 -31.86 -21.11
N ALA A 37 18.97 -32.31 -19.87
CA ALA A 37 17.97 -31.78 -18.93
C ALA A 37 18.05 -30.25 -18.77
N SER A 38 19.25 -29.67 -18.80
CA SER A 38 19.49 -28.22 -18.68
C SER A 38 18.87 -27.45 -19.85
N THR A 39 19.05 -27.95 -21.08
CA THR A 39 18.55 -27.31 -22.30
C THR A 39 17.03 -27.42 -22.42
N LEU A 40 16.45 -28.56 -22.03
CA LEU A 40 15.00 -28.76 -22.00
C LEU A 40 14.34 -27.85 -20.95
N GLN A 41 14.95 -27.72 -19.76
CA GLN A 41 14.46 -26.78 -18.76
C GLN A 41 14.56 -25.32 -19.23
N ALA A 42 15.65 -24.94 -19.91
CA ALA A 42 15.80 -23.61 -20.49
C ALA A 42 14.71 -23.33 -21.54
N ALA A 43 14.45 -24.32 -22.41
CA ALA A 43 13.40 -24.26 -23.41
C ALA A 43 12.03 -24.01 -22.79
N VAL A 44 11.64 -24.82 -21.79
CA VAL A 44 10.36 -24.69 -21.08
C VAL A 44 10.26 -23.33 -20.38
N ARG A 45 11.32 -22.86 -19.71
CA ARG A 45 11.32 -21.54 -19.07
C ARG A 45 11.11 -20.42 -20.09
N ASN A 46 11.81 -20.48 -21.22
CA ASN A 46 11.75 -19.46 -22.26
C ASN A 46 10.41 -19.46 -23.00
N THR A 47 9.78 -20.61 -23.25
CA THR A 47 8.46 -20.69 -23.89
C THR A 47 7.35 -20.12 -23.01
N PHE A 48 7.33 -20.48 -21.72
CA PHE A 48 6.38 -19.90 -20.77
C PHE A 48 6.61 -18.40 -20.54
N ALA A 49 7.86 -17.93 -20.57
CA ALA A 49 8.17 -16.51 -20.49
C ALA A 49 7.64 -15.74 -21.72
N LYS A 50 7.84 -16.28 -22.94
CA LYS A 50 7.29 -15.71 -24.18
C LYS A 50 5.77 -15.65 -24.17
N ASN A 51 5.12 -16.68 -23.66
CA ASN A 51 3.65 -16.79 -23.67
C ASN A 51 2.95 -16.10 -22.48
N ARG A 52 3.69 -15.41 -21.61
CA ARG A 52 3.15 -14.77 -20.38
C ARG A 52 2.02 -13.78 -20.63
N HIS A 53 2.06 -13.09 -21.77
CA HIS A 53 1.11 -12.01 -22.12
C HIS A 53 0.11 -12.42 -23.20
N VAL A 54 0.06 -13.70 -23.58
CA VAL A 54 -0.89 -14.20 -24.56
C VAL A 54 -2.29 -14.22 -23.94
N THR A 55 -3.23 -13.53 -24.59
CA THR A 55 -4.62 -13.41 -24.14
C THR A 55 -5.62 -14.11 -25.06
N SER A 56 -5.19 -14.55 -26.25
CA SER A 56 -6.05 -15.24 -27.22
C SER A 56 -6.38 -16.66 -26.75
N ARG A 57 -7.67 -16.99 -26.68
CA ARG A 57 -8.17 -18.32 -26.26
C ARG A 57 -7.63 -19.45 -27.14
N ASN A 58 -7.65 -19.27 -28.46
CA ASN A 58 -7.18 -20.28 -29.41
C ASN A 58 -5.68 -20.51 -29.27
N ALA A 59 -4.90 -19.44 -29.11
CA ALA A 59 -3.45 -19.54 -28.90
C ALA A 59 -3.12 -20.26 -27.58
N LEU A 60 -3.89 -19.99 -26.52
CA LEU A 60 -3.74 -20.70 -25.25
C LEU A 60 -4.12 -22.18 -25.37
N GLN A 61 -5.21 -22.51 -26.05
CA GLN A 61 -5.64 -23.90 -26.24
C GLN A 61 -4.58 -24.73 -26.98
N ILE A 62 -4.03 -24.19 -28.08
CA ILE A 62 -2.93 -24.82 -28.83
C ILE A 62 -1.68 -24.96 -27.94
N GLY A 63 -1.35 -23.92 -27.17
CA GLY A 63 -0.21 -23.94 -26.25
C GLY A 63 -0.34 -24.98 -25.13
N PHE A 64 -1.53 -25.13 -24.55
CA PHE A 64 -1.78 -26.16 -23.54
C PHE A 64 -1.78 -27.56 -24.14
N ALA A 65 -2.43 -27.76 -25.29
CA ALA A 65 -2.44 -29.06 -25.97
C ALA A 65 -1.02 -29.54 -26.29
N GLY A 66 -0.18 -28.69 -26.90
CA GLY A 66 1.22 -29.03 -27.15
C GLY A 66 2.05 -29.20 -25.88
N GLY A 67 1.67 -28.53 -24.78
CA GLY A 67 2.30 -28.71 -23.48
C GLY A 67 2.00 -30.05 -22.82
N TYR A 68 0.76 -30.56 -22.95
CA TYR A 68 0.38 -31.89 -22.49
C TYR A 68 1.00 -32.98 -23.36
N GLU A 69 0.98 -32.81 -24.68
CA GLU A 69 1.65 -33.71 -25.61
C GLU A 69 3.17 -33.83 -25.32
N ALA A 70 3.83 -32.70 -25.02
CA ALA A 70 5.23 -32.71 -24.60
C ALA A 70 5.45 -33.44 -23.26
N LEU A 71 4.47 -33.40 -22.35
CA LEU A 71 4.53 -34.13 -21.09
C LEU A 71 4.42 -35.64 -21.33
N ASP A 72 3.53 -36.07 -22.22
CA ASP A 72 3.34 -37.48 -22.60
C ASP A 72 4.60 -38.06 -23.26
N TYR A 73 5.26 -37.31 -24.14
CA TYR A 73 6.55 -37.72 -24.72
C TYR A 73 7.67 -37.81 -23.68
N LEU A 74 7.69 -36.90 -22.70
CA LEU A 74 8.68 -36.95 -21.61
C LEU A 74 8.43 -38.15 -20.70
N ASP A 75 7.17 -38.46 -20.38
CA ASP A 75 6.80 -39.61 -19.56
C ASP A 75 7.09 -40.93 -20.27
N SER A 76 6.80 -41.00 -21.57
CA SER A 76 7.14 -42.17 -22.40
C SER A 76 8.66 -42.37 -22.51
N ALA A 77 9.42 -41.28 -22.65
CA ALA A 77 10.87 -41.34 -22.64
C ALA A 77 11.43 -41.81 -21.28
N ILE A 78 10.86 -41.35 -20.17
CA ILE A 78 11.23 -41.82 -18.81
C ILE A 78 10.92 -43.30 -18.63
N ALA A 79 9.82 -43.79 -19.23
CA ALA A 79 9.46 -45.20 -19.24
C ALA A 79 10.38 -46.09 -20.12
N GLY A 80 11.30 -45.47 -20.88
CA GLY A 80 12.30 -46.18 -21.69
C GLY A 80 11.93 -46.39 -23.15
N ASP A 81 10.92 -45.68 -23.67
CA ASP A 81 10.56 -45.75 -25.10
C ASP A 81 11.59 -45.03 -25.98
N GLU A 82 12.30 -45.80 -26.81
CA GLU A 82 13.33 -45.31 -27.73
C GLU A 82 12.78 -44.37 -28.81
N SER A 83 11.51 -44.52 -29.20
CA SER A 83 10.90 -43.67 -30.23
C SER A 83 10.68 -42.25 -29.71
N SER A 84 10.16 -42.13 -28.48
CA SER A 84 9.99 -40.88 -27.77
C SER A 84 11.33 -40.20 -27.47
N ILE A 85 12.35 -40.96 -27.05
CA ILE A 85 13.71 -40.44 -26.84
C ILE A 85 14.30 -39.88 -28.13
N SER A 86 14.17 -40.60 -29.24
CA SER A 86 14.67 -40.18 -30.56
C SER A 86 13.95 -38.93 -31.05
N HIS A 87 12.62 -38.87 -30.87
CA HIS A 87 11.81 -37.71 -31.22
C HIS A 87 12.25 -36.47 -30.42
N LEU A 88 12.37 -36.58 -29.08
CA LEU A 88 12.82 -35.48 -28.23
C LEU A 88 14.25 -35.03 -28.56
N LYS A 89 15.16 -35.96 -28.88
CA LYS A 89 16.52 -35.65 -29.30
C LYS A 89 16.55 -34.85 -30.61
N SER A 90 15.74 -35.27 -31.58
CA SER A 90 15.58 -34.55 -32.86
C SER A 90 15.02 -33.13 -32.65
N LEU A 91 14.05 -33.00 -31.74
CA LEU A 91 13.43 -31.74 -31.40
C LEU A 91 14.44 -30.82 -30.74
N GLN A 92 15.18 -31.32 -29.76
CA GLN A 92 16.24 -30.60 -29.06
C GLN A 92 17.31 -30.08 -30.04
N ALA A 93 17.71 -30.90 -31.03
CA ALA A 93 18.65 -30.50 -32.06
C ALA A 93 18.11 -29.35 -32.93
N ARG A 94 16.82 -29.39 -33.28
CA ARG A 94 16.13 -28.37 -34.10
C ARG A 94 15.78 -27.09 -33.34
N MET A 95 15.88 -27.07 -32.01
CA MET A 95 15.52 -25.89 -31.22
C MET A 95 16.44 -24.70 -31.53
N PRO A 96 15.88 -23.49 -31.70
CA PRO A 96 16.68 -22.28 -31.88
C PRO A 96 17.55 -22.02 -30.63
N ALA A 97 18.79 -21.56 -30.84
CA ALA A 97 19.76 -21.32 -29.77
C ALA A 97 19.21 -20.41 -28.66
N ALA A 98 18.35 -19.44 -29.01
CA ALA A 98 17.68 -18.53 -28.08
C ALA A 98 16.74 -19.23 -27.07
N LEU A 99 16.31 -20.47 -27.32
CA LEU A 99 15.55 -21.27 -26.37
C LEU A 99 16.43 -22.17 -25.51
N ARG A 100 17.64 -22.53 -25.98
CA ARG A 100 18.56 -23.48 -25.33
C ARG A 100 19.43 -22.80 -24.27
N THR A 101 19.61 -21.49 -24.35
CA THR A 101 20.35 -20.72 -23.35
C THR A 101 19.45 -20.32 -22.19
N THR A 102 19.85 -20.67 -20.98
CA THR A 102 19.36 -19.98 -19.79
C THR A 102 19.89 -18.56 -19.86
N THR A 103 19.04 -17.58 -20.16
CA THR A 103 19.34 -16.17 -19.92
C THR A 103 19.37 -15.97 -18.40
N THR A 104 20.42 -16.49 -17.77
CA THR A 104 20.79 -16.10 -16.42
C THR A 104 21.21 -14.65 -16.51
N THR A 105 20.56 -13.83 -15.69
CA THR A 105 20.85 -12.42 -15.47
C THR A 105 20.30 -11.47 -16.54
N ALA A 106 18.96 -11.34 -16.60
CA ALA A 106 18.47 -9.97 -16.54
C ALA A 106 19.08 -9.39 -15.25
N PRO A 107 19.86 -8.29 -15.28
CA PRO A 107 20.30 -7.66 -14.05
C PRO A 107 19.06 -7.50 -13.18
N PRO A 108 19.11 -7.82 -11.87
CA PRO A 108 17.99 -7.47 -11.01
C PRO A 108 17.70 -6.02 -11.35
N LYS A 109 16.49 -5.72 -11.84
CA LYS A 109 16.05 -4.33 -11.95
C LYS A 109 16.47 -3.75 -10.64
N SER A 110 17.42 -2.82 -10.66
CA SER A 110 17.81 -2.09 -9.48
C SER A 110 16.48 -1.50 -9.02
N THR A 111 15.83 -2.16 -8.07
CA THR A 111 14.88 -1.49 -7.21
C THR A 111 15.70 -0.31 -6.77
N PRO A 112 15.34 0.94 -7.16
CA PRO A 112 16.13 2.08 -6.76
C PRO A 112 16.31 1.88 -5.28
N THR A 113 17.57 1.69 -4.86
CA THR A 113 17.94 1.55 -3.47
C THR A 113 17.15 2.66 -2.82
N ALA A 114 16.15 2.30 -2.03
CA ALA A 114 15.37 3.30 -1.33
C ALA A 114 16.41 3.90 -0.42
N GLU A 115 17.05 4.98 -0.88
CA GLU A 115 17.91 5.82 -0.06
C GLU A 115 17.15 5.92 1.22
N ALA A 116 17.74 5.36 2.28
CA ALA A 116 17.08 5.12 3.54
C ALA A 116 16.50 6.45 3.97
N LYS A 117 15.22 6.66 3.63
CA LYS A 117 14.53 7.91 3.84
C LYS A 117 14.60 8.03 5.34
N PRO A 118 15.29 9.06 5.89
CA PRO A 118 15.64 9.09 7.29
C PRO A 118 14.38 8.73 8.05
N ALA A 119 14.42 7.58 8.74
CA ALA A 119 13.26 7.01 9.38
C ALA A 119 12.64 8.14 10.18
N ALA A 120 11.41 8.53 9.82
CA ALA A 120 10.75 9.66 10.45
C ALA A 120 10.76 9.36 11.94
N GLN A 121 11.60 10.08 12.71
CA GLN A 121 11.78 9.80 14.12
C GLN A 121 10.39 9.83 14.77
N PRO A 122 9.94 8.71 15.35
CA PRO A 122 8.62 8.64 15.95
C PRO A 122 8.61 9.58 17.15
N GLY A 123 7.96 10.75 17.00
CA GLY A 123 7.57 11.59 18.14
C GLY A 123 7.92 13.07 18.11
N THR A 124 8.77 13.58 17.22
CA THR A 124 9.39 14.91 17.50
C THR A 124 8.52 16.13 17.18
N ALA A 125 7.62 16.12 16.19
CA ALA A 125 6.97 17.37 15.77
C ALA A 125 5.77 17.81 16.64
N LEU A 126 5.01 16.86 17.19
CA LEU A 126 3.82 17.14 18.02
C LEU A 126 4.15 17.21 19.52
N ALA A 127 5.09 16.38 20.00
CA ALA A 127 5.43 16.33 21.43
C ALA A 127 6.17 17.60 21.91
N LEU A 128 6.93 18.26 21.02
CA LEU A 128 7.74 19.44 21.34
C LEU A 128 6.96 20.77 21.17
N ARG A 129 5.63 20.72 21.22
CA ARG A 129 4.74 21.89 21.01
C ARG A 129 4.06 22.27 22.33
N PRO A 130 3.95 23.56 22.65
CA PRO A 130 4.30 24.73 21.81
C PRO A 130 5.81 25.08 21.83
N ARG A 131 6.34 25.59 20.70
CA ARG A 131 7.75 25.98 20.59
C ARG A 131 8.00 27.39 21.15
N PRO A 132 9.15 27.69 21.79
CA PRO A 132 9.46 29.03 22.28
C PRO A 132 9.67 30.02 21.13
N ALA A 133 9.38 31.31 21.37
CA ALA A 133 9.37 32.36 20.34
C ALA A 133 10.71 32.50 19.57
N PHE A 134 11.85 32.30 20.24
CA PHE A 134 13.17 32.40 19.61
C PHE A 134 13.45 31.28 18.58
N SER A 135 12.78 30.13 18.72
CA SER A 135 12.97 28.97 17.84
C SER A 135 12.11 29.02 16.57
N LEU A 136 11.30 30.07 16.41
CA LEU A 136 10.42 30.26 15.28
C LEU A 136 11.13 31.15 14.24
N PRO A 137 11.21 30.72 12.96
CA PRO A 137 11.84 31.52 11.90
C PRO A 137 11.05 32.78 11.54
N SER A 138 9.78 32.85 11.97
CA SER A 138 8.87 33.97 11.72
C SER A 138 7.77 33.97 12.77
N ARG A 139 6.75 34.83 12.59
CA ARG A 139 5.57 34.90 13.45
C ARG A 139 4.96 33.51 13.69
N ARG A 140 4.57 33.25 14.93
CA ARG A 140 3.82 32.04 15.31
C ARG A 140 2.58 31.87 14.44
N ARG A 141 2.54 30.77 13.68
CA ARG A 141 1.39 30.36 12.86
C ARG A 141 0.63 29.28 13.61
N ILE A 142 -0.64 29.55 13.91
CA ILE A 142 -1.53 28.59 14.55
C ILE A 142 -1.81 27.46 13.54
N PRO A 143 -1.55 26.19 13.90
CA PRO A 143 -1.84 25.05 13.04
C PRO A 143 -3.35 24.90 12.83
N VAL A 144 -3.76 24.40 11.67
CA VAL A 144 -5.18 24.12 11.39
C VAL A 144 -5.44 22.63 11.51
N LEU A 145 -6.40 22.25 12.36
CA LEU A 145 -6.90 20.88 12.42
C LEU A 145 -7.74 20.59 11.17
N VAL A 146 -7.36 19.54 10.44
CA VAL A 146 -8.06 19.07 9.25
C VAL A 146 -8.34 17.59 9.42
N SER A 147 -9.57 17.16 9.15
CA SER A 147 -9.91 15.74 9.05
C SER A 147 -9.77 15.29 7.60
N ALA A 148 -8.90 14.30 7.37
CA ALA A 148 -8.76 13.64 6.07
C ALA A 148 -9.26 12.20 6.19
N ASN A 149 -10.48 11.94 5.71
CA ASN A 149 -11.15 10.64 5.78
C ASN A 149 -11.10 9.99 7.18
N LYS A 150 -11.57 10.74 8.19
CA LYS A 150 -11.59 10.36 9.62
C LYS A 150 -10.22 10.25 10.30
N VAL A 151 -9.13 10.60 9.62
CA VAL A 151 -7.79 10.76 10.23
C VAL A 151 -7.57 12.25 10.54
N PRO A 152 -7.44 12.65 11.82
CA PRO A 152 -7.15 14.03 12.18
C PRO A 152 -5.68 14.36 11.92
N ILE A 153 -5.43 15.53 11.32
CA ILE A 153 -4.08 16.03 11.04
C ILE A 153 -3.99 17.50 11.41
N LEU A 154 -2.92 17.87 12.11
CA LEU A 154 -2.50 19.26 12.24
C LEU A 154 -1.66 19.68 11.04
N ARG A 155 -2.16 20.66 10.29
CA ARG A 155 -1.47 21.22 9.12
C ARG A 155 -0.69 22.48 9.52
N PHE A 156 0.64 22.39 9.44
CA PHE A 156 1.56 23.48 9.77
C PHE A 156 1.95 24.33 8.56
N THR A 157 2.15 23.70 7.40
CA THR A 157 2.64 24.33 6.16
C THR A 157 1.70 24.06 4.98
N LYS A 158 1.78 24.92 3.96
CA LYS A 158 1.24 24.66 2.62
C LYS A 158 2.40 24.87 1.63
N PRO A 159 2.75 23.89 0.77
CA PRO A 159 2.16 22.56 0.60
C PRO A 159 2.40 21.59 1.79
N GLN A 160 1.64 20.49 1.84
CA GLN A 160 1.79 19.45 2.87
C GLN A 160 3.11 18.69 2.65
N PRO A 161 3.87 18.35 3.71
CA PRO A 161 5.08 17.56 3.55
C PRO A 161 4.78 16.17 2.97
N ALA A 162 5.62 15.70 2.06
CA ALA A 162 5.42 14.46 1.32
C ALA A 162 5.27 13.23 2.24
N ALA A 163 5.99 13.20 3.36
CA ALA A 163 5.89 12.13 4.35
C ALA A 163 4.49 12.01 4.96
N LEU A 164 3.87 13.14 5.36
CA LEU A 164 2.50 13.13 5.88
C LEU A 164 1.48 12.76 4.80
N SER A 165 1.68 13.24 3.57
CA SER A 165 0.81 12.87 2.45
C SER A 165 0.84 11.36 2.19
N HIS A 166 2.03 10.76 2.18
CA HIS A 166 2.21 9.31 1.99
C HIS A 166 1.59 8.50 3.13
N TYR A 167 1.84 8.90 4.38
CA TYR A 167 1.23 8.27 5.55
C TYR A 167 -0.30 8.30 5.46
N LEU A 168 -0.87 9.47 5.15
CA LEU A 168 -2.31 9.64 5.02
C LEU A 168 -2.89 8.76 3.90
N LYS A 169 -2.24 8.71 2.73
CA LYS A 169 -2.65 7.83 1.63
C LYS A 169 -2.64 6.36 2.06
N SER A 170 -1.59 5.90 2.73
CA SER A 170 -1.50 4.54 3.25
C SER A 170 -2.68 4.24 4.20
N ARG A 171 -2.95 5.12 5.16
CA ARG A 171 -4.05 4.96 6.12
C ARG A 171 -5.41 4.95 5.45
N ILE A 172 -5.63 5.82 4.47
CA ILE A 172 -6.88 5.85 3.69
C ILE A 172 -7.10 4.52 2.97
N VAL A 173 -6.05 3.98 2.33
CA VAL A 173 -6.13 2.69 1.63
C VAL A 173 -6.38 1.54 2.60
N ASP A 174 -5.69 1.52 3.75
CA ASP A 174 -5.89 0.46 4.75
C ASP A 174 -7.31 0.47 5.33
N ARG A 175 -7.86 1.66 5.58
CA ARG A 175 -9.25 1.82 6.02
C ARG A 175 -10.23 1.36 4.93
N GLN A 176 -9.97 1.72 3.67
CA GLN A 176 -10.80 1.26 2.55
C GLN A 176 -10.81 -0.27 2.46
N LYS A 177 -9.65 -0.93 2.55
CA LYS A 177 -9.55 -2.40 2.58
C LYS A 177 -10.38 -3.02 3.71
N ARG A 178 -10.39 -2.41 4.89
CA ARG A 178 -11.22 -2.87 6.02
C ARG A 178 -12.72 -2.75 5.71
N LEU A 179 -13.15 -1.63 5.12
CA LEU A 179 -14.53 -1.44 4.70
C LEU A 179 -14.94 -2.42 3.59
N ASP A 180 -14.08 -2.62 2.60
CA ASP A 180 -14.33 -3.58 1.52
C ASP A 180 -14.44 -5.01 2.09
N ARG A 181 -13.58 -5.36 3.06
CA ARG A 181 -13.63 -6.64 3.76
C ARG A 181 -14.93 -6.80 4.55
N LYS A 182 -15.38 -5.75 5.25
CA LYS A 182 -16.66 -5.74 5.96
C LYS A 182 -17.80 -6.05 4.98
N VAL A 183 -17.89 -5.32 3.86
CA VAL A 183 -18.95 -5.50 2.85
C VAL A 183 -18.91 -6.92 2.26
N ALA A 184 -17.71 -7.44 1.96
CA ALA A 184 -17.58 -8.81 1.48
C ALA A 184 -18.06 -9.85 2.51
N LEU A 185 -17.73 -9.65 3.79
CA LEU A 185 -18.16 -10.53 4.87
C LEU A 185 -19.68 -10.47 5.11
N GLU A 186 -20.34 -9.33 4.89
CA GLU A 186 -21.81 -9.23 4.94
C GLU A 186 -22.45 -10.14 3.88
N ALA A 187 -21.96 -10.08 2.64
CA ALA A 187 -22.43 -10.97 1.58
C ALA A 187 -22.15 -12.45 1.89
N HIS A 188 -20.97 -12.77 2.43
CA HIS A 188 -20.65 -14.14 2.86
C HIS A 188 -21.52 -14.62 4.01
N LEU A 189 -21.98 -13.73 4.90
CA LEU A 189 -22.83 -14.10 6.02
C LEU A 189 -24.22 -14.57 5.54
N GLU A 190 -24.75 -13.95 4.48
CA GLU A 190 -26.01 -14.38 3.86
C GLU A 190 -25.88 -15.78 3.24
N ILE A 191 -24.78 -16.02 2.52
CA ILE A 191 -24.47 -17.33 1.95
C ILE A 191 -24.33 -18.38 3.06
N ALA A 192 -23.55 -18.07 4.10
CA ALA A 192 -23.30 -18.97 5.21
C ALA A 192 -24.57 -19.34 6.00
N LYS A 193 -25.52 -18.41 6.13
CA LYS A 193 -26.85 -18.72 6.70
C LYS A 193 -27.64 -19.68 5.80
N GLY A 194 -27.50 -19.55 4.49
CA GLY A 194 -28.06 -20.50 3.53
C GLY A 194 -27.46 -21.89 3.71
N GLU A 195 -26.13 -22.00 3.79
CA GLU A 195 -25.44 -23.28 4.04
C GLU A 195 -25.87 -23.91 5.37
N ASP A 196 -25.99 -23.12 6.44
CA ASP A 196 -26.49 -23.61 7.73
C ASP A 196 -27.93 -24.15 7.66
N GLU A 197 -28.78 -23.56 6.81
CA GLU A 197 -30.13 -24.07 6.55
C GLU A 197 -30.08 -25.38 5.76
N TRP A 198 -29.20 -25.45 4.76
CA TRP A 198 -28.97 -26.65 3.96
C TRP A 198 -28.47 -27.82 4.82
N ASP A 199 -27.48 -27.59 5.69
CA ASP A 199 -27.00 -28.59 6.64
C ASP A 199 -28.14 -29.10 7.54
N ARG A 200 -29.06 -28.21 7.95
CA ARG A 200 -30.24 -28.61 8.74
C ARG A 200 -31.19 -29.49 7.95
N ILE A 201 -31.43 -29.18 6.68
CA ILE A 201 -32.28 -29.99 5.78
C ILE A 201 -31.66 -31.37 5.56
N LEU A 202 -30.35 -31.44 5.30
CA LEU A 202 -29.62 -32.70 5.11
C LEU A 202 -29.66 -33.58 6.36
N LEU A 203 -29.44 -32.99 7.53
CA LEU A 203 -29.57 -33.67 8.82
C LEU A 203 -30.99 -34.21 9.03
N ALA A 204 -32.02 -33.44 8.69
CA ALA A 204 -33.41 -33.87 8.79
C ALA A 204 -33.77 -35.03 7.84
N GLN A 205 -33.06 -35.16 6.72
CA GLN A 205 -33.20 -36.26 5.75
C GLN A 205 -32.34 -37.49 6.11
N GLY A 206 -31.62 -37.45 7.23
CA GLY A 206 -30.82 -38.57 7.72
C GLY A 206 -29.46 -38.73 7.05
N VAL A 207 -29.02 -37.74 6.26
CA VAL A 207 -27.65 -37.70 5.71
C VAL A 207 -26.71 -37.31 6.86
N GLN A 208 -25.94 -38.27 7.36
CA GLN A 208 -24.90 -37.97 8.35
C GLN A 208 -23.64 -37.45 7.67
N ASP A 209 -23.03 -36.47 8.30
CA ASP A 209 -21.76 -35.90 7.89
C ASP A 209 -20.63 -36.87 8.26
N GLU A 210 -19.94 -37.44 7.26
CA GLU A 210 -18.81 -38.37 7.49
C GLU A 210 -17.58 -37.67 8.10
N GLY A 211 -17.61 -36.34 8.20
CA GLY A 211 -16.56 -35.49 8.74
C GLY A 211 -16.55 -35.36 10.27
N GLY A 212 -16.46 -36.47 11.01
CA GLY A 212 -15.79 -36.55 12.32
C GLY A 212 -16.00 -35.42 13.36
N SER A 213 -17.21 -34.91 13.56
CA SER A 213 -17.52 -34.04 14.69
C SER A 213 -18.06 -34.89 15.84
N GLU A 214 -17.17 -35.29 16.74
CA GLU A 214 -17.55 -35.96 17.99
C GLU A 214 -18.56 -35.11 18.76
N LYS A 215 -19.78 -35.63 18.91
CA LYS A 215 -20.78 -35.19 19.88
C LYS A 215 -21.16 -33.69 19.79
N GLY A 216 -21.95 -33.36 18.77
CA GLY A 216 -23.08 -32.44 18.94
C GLY A 216 -22.84 -30.96 18.70
N LYS A 217 -21.73 -30.55 18.08
CA LYS A 217 -21.53 -29.16 17.62
C LYS A 217 -20.78 -29.11 16.30
N ASN A 218 -21.45 -29.42 15.20
CA ASN A 218 -20.95 -28.94 13.90
C ASN A 218 -20.88 -27.41 13.97
N PRO A 219 -19.69 -26.81 13.75
CA PRO A 219 -19.57 -25.36 13.77
C PRO A 219 -20.39 -24.78 12.62
N LEU A 220 -21.38 -23.94 12.93
CA LEU A 220 -22.16 -23.24 11.91
C LEU A 220 -21.23 -22.42 11.02
N TRP A 221 -21.46 -22.48 9.71
CA TRP A 221 -20.77 -21.66 8.72
C TRP A 221 -20.92 -20.18 9.05
N SER A 222 -22.13 -19.76 9.46
CA SER A 222 -22.39 -18.37 9.83
C SER A 222 -21.58 -17.91 11.04
N ARG A 223 -21.22 -18.81 11.97
CA ARG A 223 -20.49 -18.47 13.19
C ARG A 223 -19.09 -17.96 12.86
N GLU A 224 -18.37 -18.64 11.98
CA GLU A 224 -17.00 -18.28 11.63
C GLU A 224 -16.97 -16.97 10.83
N VAL A 225 -17.87 -16.83 9.86
CA VAL A 225 -18.01 -15.60 9.07
C VAL A 225 -18.40 -14.42 9.96
N TYR A 226 -19.32 -14.64 10.91
CA TYR A 226 -19.71 -13.63 11.88
C TYR A 226 -18.56 -13.23 12.82
N GLY A 227 -17.73 -14.19 13.26
CA GLY A 227 -16.52 -13.91 14.03
C GLY A 227 -15.55 -13.00 13.28
N CYS A 228 -15.28 -13.31 12.01
CA CYS A 228 -14.50 -12.45 11.13
C CYS A 228 -15.12 -11.07 10.95
N TYR A 229 -16.45 -11.00 10.76
CA TYR A 229 -17.18 -9.75 10.60
C TYR A 229 -17.05 -8.85 11.83
N ARG A 230 -17.29 -9.40 13.03
CA ARG A 230 -17.10 -8.65 14.29
C ARG A 230 -15.68 -8.16 14.46
N TYR A 231 -14.69 -9.01 14.23
CA TYR A 231 -13.29 -8.60 14.32
C TYR A 231 -12.97 -7.40 13.41
N THR A 232 -13.51 -7.39 12.18
CA THR A 232 -13.32 -6.25 11.27
C THR A 232 -14.04 -4.98 11.73
N LEU A 233 -15.23 -5.09 12.32
CA LEU A 233 -15.94 -3.95 12.90
C LEU A 233 -15.19 -3.38 14.11
N ASP A 234 -14.80 -4.24 15.05
CA ASP A 234 -14.06 -3.85 16.25
C ASP A 234 -12.74 -3.15 15.88
N ALA A 235 -12.07 -3.61 14.82
CA ALA A 235 -10.87 -2.96 14.30
C ALA A 235 -11.14 -1.56 13.71
N ILE A 236 -12.27 -1.36 13.03
CA ILE A 236 -12.69 -0.05 12.50
C ILE A 236 -13.04 0.90 13.65
N ASP A 237 -13.75 0.41 14.66
CA ASP A 237 -14.18 1.21 15.81
C ASP A 237 -13.00 1.58 16.71
N ALA A 238 -12.08 0.65 16.96
CA ALA A 238 -10.85 0.91 17.70
C ALA A 238 -9.96 1.95 16.98
N GLU A 239 -9.90 1.93 15.64
CA GLU A 239 -9.24 2.98 14.86
C GLU A 239 -9.96 4.33 15.01
N GLY A 240 -11.28 4.33 15.00
CA GLY A 240 -12.11 5.52 15.25
C GLY A 240 -11.86 6.16 16.61
N LEU A 241 -11.79 5.35 17.68
CA LEU A 241 -11.50 5.81 19.04
C LEU A 241 -10.11 6.43 19.13
N LYS A 242 -9.07 5.74 18.63
CA LYS A 242 -7.69 6.28 18.60
C LYS A 242 -7.60 7.60 17.86
N ASN A 243 -8.35 7.75 16.77
CA ASN A 243 -8.40 8.98 16.01
C ASN A 243 -9.13 10.10 16.78
N LYS A 244 -10.19 9.81 17.54
CA LYS A 244 -10.84 10.80 18.42
C LYS A 244 -9.88 11.30 19.49
N ASP A 245 -9.22 10.39 20.22
CA ASP A 245 -8.26 10.75 21.27
C ASP A 245 -7.10 11.60 20.72
N MET A 246 -6.63 11.27 19.51
CA MET A 246 -5.61 12.06 18.84
C MET A 246 -6.11 13.46 18.46
N ALA A 247 -7.35 13.58 17.99
CA ALA A 247 -7.94 14.87 17.65
C ALA A 247 -8.05 15.78 18.87
N GLU A 248 -8.47 15.25 20.03
CA GLU A 248 -8.54 16.01 21.29
C GLU A 248 -7.16 16.54 21.71
N LYS A 249 -6.13 15.70 21.65
CA LYS A 249 -4.74 16.12 21.90
C LYS A 249 -4.30 17.22 20.93
N MET A 250 -4.69 17.13 19.66
CA MET A 250 -4.38 18.14 18.65
C MET A 250 -5.11 19.47 18.91
N VAL A 251 -6.35 19.45 19.40
CA VAL A 251 -7.10 20.65 19.80
C VAL A 251 -6.39 21.33 20.98
N ALA A 252 -6.00 20.57 22.00
CA ALA A 252 -5.26 21.11 23.15
C ALA A 252 -3.94 21.81 22.74
N ILE A 253 -3.25 21.29 21.71
CA ILE A 253 -2.06 21.94 21.15
C ILE A 253 -2.43 23.26 20.46
N ILE A 254 -3.52 23.30 19.69
CA ILE A 254 -3.98 24.51 19.02
C ILE A 254 -4.29 25.60 20.04
N ASP A 255 -4.96 25.26 21.13
CA ASP A 255 -5.37 26.26 22.13
C ASP A 255 -4.16 26.84 22.86
N LYS A 256 -3.17 26.01 23.24
CA LYS A 256 -1.88 26.49 23.77
C LYS A 256 -1.13 27.40 22.78
N GLU A 257 -1.15 27.06 21.49
CA GLU A 257 -0.52 27.89 20.45
C GLU A 257 -1.26 29.22 20.23
N LYS A 258 -2.60 29.25 20.39
CA LYS A 258 -3.40 30.48 20.35
C LYS A 258 -3.07 31.38 21.53
N GLU A 259 -3.02 30.85 22.75
CA GLU A 259 -2.70 31.61 23.97
C GLU A 259 -1.33 32.30 23.85
N LEU A 260 -0.31 31.56 23.45
CA LEU A 260 1.03 32.13 23.23
C LEU A 260 1.05 33.15 22.08
N ALA A 261 0.31 32.91 21.00
CA ALA A 261 0.20 33.87 19.91
C ALA A 261 -0.46 35.19 20.37
N GLU A 262 -1.39 35.14 21.32
CA GLU A 262 -2.01 36.33 21.91
C GLU A 262 -1.08 37.10 22.83
N ILE A 263 -0.32 36.41 23.68
CA ILE A 263 0.70 37.01 24.55
C ILE A 263 1.74 37.75 23.70
N GLU A 264 2.34 37.07 22.70
CA GLU A 264 3.29 37.68 21.78
C GLU A 264 2.68 38.86 21.00
N ARG A 265 1.39 38.81 20.68
CA ARG A 265 0.68 39.92 20.02
C ARG A 265 0.56 41.13 20.95
N LYS A 266 0.28 40.93 22.24
CA LYS A 266 0.19 42.00 23.24
C LYS A 266 1.57 42.64 23.47
N GLU A 267 2.62 41.85 23.64
CA GLU A 267 3.99 42.33 23.82
C GLU A 267 4.48 43.16 22.62
N ARG A 268 4.26 42.66 21.39
CA ARG A 268 4.61 43.43 20.18
C ARG A 268 3.87 44.77 20.10
N LYS A 269 2.59 44.81 20.49
CA LYS A 269 1.83 46.08 20.54
C LYS A 269 2.44 47.04 21.57
N ARG A 270 2.86 46.54 22.74
CA ARG A 270 3.55 47.34 23.76
C ARG A 270 4.86 47.92 23.23
N LEU A 271 5.74 47.09 22.67
CA LEU A 271 7.02 47.51 22.08
C LEU A 271 6.83 48.54 20.96
N LYS A 272 5.86 48.32 20.06
CA LYS A 272 5.55 49.28 18.98
C LYS A 272 5.01 50.61 19.53
N ASN A 273 4.24 50.58 20.61
CA ASN A 273 3.75 51.80 21.27
C ASN A 273 4.89 52.55 21.97
N GLU A 274 5.81 51.85 22.64
CA GLU A 274 7.00 52.44 23.25
C GLU A 274 7.94 53.06 22.20
N GLU A 275 8.17 52.37 21.09
CA GLU A 275 8.96 52.89 19.97
C GLU A 275 8.31 54.15 19.37
N ARG A 276 6.98 54.14 19.19
CA ARG A 276 6.22 55.33 18.77
C ARG A 276 6.35 56.49 19.77
N ARG A 277 6.34 56.20 21.08
CA ARG A 277 6.55 57.23 22.13
C ARG A 277 7.97 57.79 22.06
N LYS A 278 9.00 56.95 21.92
CA LYS A 278 10.40 57.37 21.77
C LYS A 278 10.60 58.22 20.51
N ARG A 279 10.01 57.83 19.36
CA ARG A 279 10.06 58.62 18.12
C ARG A 279 9.37 59.97 18.26
N LYS A 280 8.22 60.04 18.93
CA LYS A 280 7.54 61.31 19.22
C LYS A 280 8.37 62.19 20.15
N ALA A 281 8.96 61.63 21.20
CA ALA A 281 9.82 62.37 22.14
C ALA A 281 11.09 62.91 21.46
N GLY A 282 11.72 62.13 20.58
CA GLY A 282 12.86 62.58 19.77
C GLY A 282 12.48 63.66 18.75
N SER A 283 11.30 63.53 18.11
CA SER A 283 10.79 64.53 17.17
C SER A 283 10.40 65.86 17.84
N SER A 284 9.85 65.82 19.06
CA SER A 284 9.53 67.03 19.83
C SER A 284 10.79 67.74 20.35
N PHE A 285 11.89 67.00 20.57
CA PHE A 285 13.18 67.59 20.94
C PHE A 285 13.79 68.37 19.76
N THR A 286 13.72 67.83 18.55
CA THR A 286 14.24 68.49 17.33
C THR A 286 13.41 69.69 16.86
N ASP A 287 12.11 69.74 17.15
CA ASP A 287 11.24 70.88 16.80
C ASP A 287 11.37 72.05 17.79
N GLY A 288 11.79 71.78 19.03
CA GLY A 288 12.14 72.79 20.03
C GLY A 288 13.44 73.52 19.71
N GLU A 289 14.47 72.80 19.25
CA GLU A 289 15.76 73.40 18.82
C GLU A 289 15.62 74.29 17.57
N ARG A 290 14.73 73.95 16.62
CA ARG A 290 14.49 74.78 15.43
C ARG A 290 13.75 76.09 15.72
N LYS A 291 13.00 76.17 16.82
CA LYS A 291 12.35 77.41 17.28
C LYS A 291 13.25 78.27 18.18
N ALA A 292 14.41 77.78 18.57
CA ALA A 292 15.36 78.45 19.46
C ALA A 292 16.53 79.15 18.74
N LEU A 293 16.52 79.25 17.41
CA LEU A 293 17.41 80.14 16.66
C LEU A 293 16.68 81.45 16.32
N PRO A 294 16.79 82.50 17.15
CA PRO A 294 16.27 83.81 16.80
C PRO A 294 17.13 84.42 15.69
N SER A 295 16.46 84.87 14.62
CA SER A 295 16.75 86.08 13.85
C SER A 295 18.12 86.74 14.10
N MET A 296 19.15 86.31 13.37
CA MET A 296 20.48 86.95 13.35
C MET A 296 21.03 87.08 11.92
N LEU A 297 20.15 87.31 10.93
CA LEU A 297 20.53 87.60 9.55
C LEU A 297 19.55 88.59 8.88
N GLN A 298 19.40 89.78 9.45
CA GLN A 298 18.79 90.93 8.77
C GLN A 298 19.56 92.21 9.14
N LEU A 299 20.84 92.28 8.78
CA LEU A 299 21.63 93.51 8.75
C LEU A 299 22.79 93.32 7.77
N PHE A 300 22.49 93.35 6.46
CA PHE A 300 23.42 93.74 5.40
C PHE A 300 22.58 94.10 4.16
N LEU A 301 22.17 95.36 4.13
CA LEU A 301 21.79 96.14 2.95
C LEU A 301 22.14 97.60 3.26
#